data_AF-A0A0S8BFM2-F1
#
_entry.id   AF-A0A0S8BFM2-F1
#
_cell.length_a   1.000
_cell.length_b   1.000
_cell.length_c   1.000
_cell.angle_alpha   90.00
_cell.angle_beta   90.00
_cell.angle_gamma   90.00
#
_symmetry.space_group_name_H-M   'P 1'
#
loop_
_entity.id
_entity.type
_entity.pdbx_description
1 polymer ?
#
loop_
_entity_poly.entity_id
_entity_poly.type
_entity_poly.pdbx_seq_one_letter_code
_entity_poly.pdbx_strand_id
1 'polypeptide(L)'
;MKIRRFTPKQTFQWIGCGLRFWKRKPLPWLLTGLLLSVFGLIVILIPFVGPFFFAFFMPVIYASMYDTMQTQLDPSKAETGKKSSAAVFPFSALFRTITTEQGALVILIPGTIAFIAALIVFVVFSAVGGPYTTIRADVLDIGAVNLLRLVGAYLISYLIYILLMANYFYIVPLCLRDDVTVKAALVGGAGIARKNVLSVSLFLAALFLPLLVSVVLLNAMPWIGTAVWIVFGTLLFPLAAHCAYCGNRLTFVAQAK
;
A
#
# COMPACT_ATOMS: atom_id res chain seq x y z
N MET A 1 -23.99 -2.84 -10.55
CA MET A 1 -23.10 -1.88 -9.83
C MET A 1 -22.71 -0.73 -10.78
N LYS A 2 -23.26 0.48 -10.62
CA LYS A 2 -22.81 1.65 -11.41
C LYS A 2 -21.45 2.10 -10.87
N ILE A 3 -20.43 2.08 -11.72
CA ILE A 3 -19.06 2.48 -11.35
C ILE A 3 -18.87 3.95 -11.70
N ARG A 4 -18.65 4.79 -10.69
CA ARG A 4 -18.35 6.20 -10.87
C ARG A 4 -16.92 6.36 -11.39
N ARG A 5 -16.73 7.23 -12.38
CA ARG A 5 -15.40 7.68 -12.81
C ARG A 5 -14.97 8.87 -11.96
N PHE A 6 -13.72 8.86 -11.51
CA PHE A 6 -13.12 9.94 -10.73
C PHE A 6 -12.22 10.82 -11.58
N THR A 7 -12.37 12.13 -11.43
CA THR A 7 -11.46 13.10 -12.06
C THR A 7 -10.22 13.32 -11.18
N PRO A 8 -9.08 13.75 -11.76
CA PRO A 8 -7.87 14.08 -10.98
C PRO A 8 -8.13 15.11 -9.86
N LYS A 9 -9.07 16.04 -10.06
CA LYS A 9 -9.46 17.00 -9.01
C LYS A 9 -10.10 16.32 -7.79
N GLN A 10 -10.90 15.27 -8.00
CA GLN A 10 -11.50 14.49 -6.92
C GLN A 10 -10.44 13.68 -6.18
N THR A 11 -9.39 13.24 -6.88
CA THR A 11 -8.24 12.58 -6.27
C THR A 11 -7.51 13.48 -5.25
N PHE A 12 -7.31 14.76 -5.55
CA PHE A 12 -6.72 15.70 -4.57
C PHE A 12 -7.61 15.94 -3.35
N GLN A 13 -8.94 15.81 -3.49
CA GLN A 13 -9.85 15.88 -2.35
C GLN A 13 -9.65 14.69 -1.39
N TRP A 14 -9.20 13.53 -1.88
CA TRP A 14 -8.86 12.38 -1.02
C TRP A 14 -7.65 12.69 -0.13
N ILE A 15 -6.64 13.38 -0.68
CA ILE A 15 -5.48 13.85 0.09
C ILE A 15 -5.90 14.82 1.19
N GLY A 16 -6.70 15.83 0.84
CA GLY A 16 -7.23 16.79 1.81
C GLY A 16 -8.09 16.13 2.90
N CYS A 17 -8.92 15.16 2.53
CA CYS A 17 -9.73 14.36 3.44
C CYS A 17 -8.84 13.51 4.37
N GLY A 18 -7.86 12.80 3.81
CA GLY A 18 -6.95 11.95 4.56
C GLY A 18 -6.08 12.74 5.55
N LEU A 19 -5.53 13.88 5.11
CA LEU A 19 -4.80 14.82 5.96
C LEU A 19 -5.66 15.32 7.13
N ARG A 20 -6.94 15.64 6.89
CA ARG A 20 -7.85 16.11 7.94
C ARG A 20 -8.09 15.03 9.00
N PHE A 21 -8.24 13.77 8.60
CA PHE A 21 -8.41 12.67 9.55
C PHE A 21 -7.13 12.36 10.32
N TRP A 22 -5.99 12.32 9.63
CA TRP A 22 -4.69 12.08 10.25
C TRP A 22 -4.37 13.12 11.34
N LYS A 23 -4.67 14.40 11.08
CA LYS A 23 -4.47 15.50 12.05
C LYS A 23 -5.30 15.39 13.34
N ARG A 24 -6.39 14.61 13.36
CA ARG A 24 -7.23 14.48 14.58
C ARG A 24 -6.56 13.63 15.65
N LYS A 25 -5.80 12.61 15.27
CA LYS A 25 -5.09 11.70 16.19
C LYS A 25 -3.75 11.27 15.59
N PRO A 26 -2.76 12.18 15.46
CA PRO A 26 -1.56 11.90 14.67
C PRO A 26 -0.64 10.85 15.31
N LEU A 27 -0.55 10.81 16.64
CA LEU A 27 0.39 9.97 17.39
C LEU A 27 0.27 8.46 17.09
N PRO A 28 -0.91 7.81 17.18
CA PRO A 28 -1.02 6.38 16.88
C PRO A 28 -0.67 6.08 15.42
N TRP A 29 -1.04 6.95 14.48
CA TRP A 29 -0.76 6.76 13.07
C TRP A 29 0.72 6.93 12.73
N LEU A 30 1.41 7.88 13.39
CA LEU A 30 2.86 8.03 13.30
C LEU A 30 3.57 6.78 13.84
N LEU A 31 3.12 6.23 14.97
CA LEU A 31 3.69 4.99 15.50
C LEU A 31 3.50 3.82 14.52
N THR A 32 2.30 3.66 13.94
CA THR A 32 2.04 2.66 12.90
C THR A 32 2.94 2.86 11.68
N GLY A 33 3.05 4.09 11.17
CA GLY A 33 3.90 4.40 10.05
C GLY A 33 5.37 4.09 10.32
N LEU A 34 5.85 4.38 11.52
CA LEU A 34 7.22 4.09 11.95
C LEU A 34 7.47 2.59 11.98
N LEU A 35 6.57 1.82 12.61
CA LEU A 35 6.66 0.36 12.65
C LEU A 35 6.66 -0.26 11.26
N LEU A 36 5.80 0.21 10.35
CA LEU A 36 5.78 -0.25 8.96
C LEU A 36 7.05 0.12 8.19
N SER A 37 7.61 1.30 8.45
CA SER A 37 8.85 1.74 7.81
C SER A 37 10.04 0.90 8.28
N VAL A 38 10.12 0.64 9.59
CA VAL A 38 11.14 -0.24 10.19
C VAL A 38 10.97 -1.67 9.69
N PHE A 39 9.74 -2.19 9.66
CA PHE A 39 9.45 -3.50 9.10
C PHE A 39 9.91 -3.59 7.63
N GLY A 40 9.58 -2.58 6.81
CA GLY A 40 10.05 -2.50 5.42
C GLY A 40 11.59 -2.55 5.31
N LEU A 41 12.30 -1.81 6.16
CA LEU A 41 13.77 -1.85 6.19
C LEU A 41 14.31 -3.22 6.60
N ILE A 42 13.80 -3.80 7.69
CA ILE A 42 14.20 -5.14 8.15
C ILE A 42 14.00 -6.16 7.04
N VAL A 43 12.86 -6.07 6.36
CA VAL A 43 12.52 -7.00 5.30
C VAL A 43 13.43 -6.81 4.08
N ILE A 44 13.83 -5.58 3.73
CA ILE A 44 14.83 -5.32 2.69
C ILE A 44 16.20 -5.93 3.03
N LEU A 45 16.54 -6.09 4.32
CA LEU A 45 17.80 -6.74 4.74
C LEU A 45 17.80 -8.27 4.49
N ILE A 46 16.64 -8.88 4.24
CA ILE A 46 16.53 -10.30 3.91
C ILE A 46 16.54 -10.42 2.38
N PRO A 47 17.70 -10.68 1.74
CA PRO A 47 17.79 -10.74 0.29
C PRO A 47 16.88 -11.83 -0.26
N PHE A 48 16.36 -11.60 -1.47
CA PHE A 48 15.44 -12.47 -2.19
C PHE A 48 14.06 -12.59 -1.51
N VAL A 49 13.99 -13.13 -0.30
CA VAL A 49 12.73 -13.50 0.35
C VAL A 49 11.97 -12.30 0.91
N GLY A 50 12.70 -11.29 1.37
CA GLY A 50 12.12 -10.15 2.05
C GLY A 50 11.03 -9.42 1.25
N PRO A 51 11.33 -8.89 0.05
CA PRO A 51 10.35 -8.17 -0.77
C PRO A 51 9.05 -8.94 -1.00
N PHE A 52 9.12 -10.28 -1.12
CA PHE A 52 7.94 -11.12 -1.27
C PHE A 52 7.09 -11.18 0.00
N PHE A 53 7.72 -11.30 1.17
CA PHE A 53 7.00 -11.22 2.45
C PHE A 53 6.35 -9.84 2.62
N PHE A 54 7.07 -8.76 2.30
CA PHE A 54 6.51 -7.42 2.38
C PHE A 54 5.26 -7.30 1.49
N ALA A 55 5.35 -7.71 0.22
CA ALA A 55 4.23 -7.69 -0.71
C ALA A 55 3.04 -8.54 -0.22
N PHE A 56 3.30 -9.72 0.33
CA PHE A 56 2.27 -10.62 0.87
C PHE A 56 1.51 -10.01 2.04
N PHE A 57 2.20 -9.35 2.99
CA PHE A 57 1.58 -8.77 4.17
C PHE A 57 0.91 -7.41 3.91
N MET A 58 1.27 -6.69 2.85
CA MET A 58 0.72 -5.35 2.56
C MET A 58 -0.80 -5.30 2.44
N PRO A 59 -1.49 -6.19 1.70
CA PRO A 59 -2.95 -6.22 1.66
C PRO A 59 -3.59 -6.41 3.05
N VAL A 60 -2.94 -7.19 3.92
CA VAL A 60 -3.40 -7.48 5.28
C VAL A 60 -3.28 -6.24 6.16
N ILE A 61 -2.12 -5.60 6.13
CA ILE A 61 -1.85 -4.36 6.84
C ILE A 61 -2.84 -3.29 6.38
N TYR A 62 -3.05 -3.15 5.07
CA TYR A 62 -4.02 -2.21 4.52
C TYR A 62 -5.44 -2.53 4.99
N ALA A 63 -5.84 -3.80 4.99
CA ALA A 63 -7.15 -4.23 5.47
C ALA A 63 -7.37 -3.90 6.95
N SER A 64 -6.38 -4.15 7.81
CA SER A 64 -6.46 -3.85 9.24
C SER A 64 -6.48 -2.35 9.52
N MET A 65 -5.72 -1.56 8.76
CA MET A 65 -5.79 -0.09 8.83
C MET A 65 -7.17 0.41 8.39
N TYR A 66 -7.73 -0.16 7.33
CA TYR A 66 -9.05 0.20 6.82
C TYR A 66 -10.17 -0.13 7.83
N ASP A 67 -10.16 -1.33 8.41
CA ASP A 67 -11.12 -1.75 9.45
C ASP A 67 -11.04 -0.85 10.70
N THR A 68 -9.81 -0.51 11.11
CA THR A 68 -9.62 0.39 12.25
C THR A 68 -10.15 1.80 11.95
N MET A 69 -9.96 2.32 10.74
CA MET A 69 -10.54 3.61 10.33
C MET A 69 -12.07 3.55 10.30
N GLN A 70 -12.64 2.45 9.82
CA GLN A 70 -14.08 2.26 9.77
C GLN A 70 -14.69 2.27 11.18
N THR A 71 -14.10 1.53 12.12
CA THR A 71 -14.57 1.46 13.52
C THR A 71 -14.36 2.76 14.31
N GLN A 72 -13.28 3.51 14.03
CA GLN A 72 -13.02 4.79 14.72
C GLN A 72 -13.83 5.97 14.16
N LEU A 73 -14.18 5.95 12.88
CA LEU A 73 -14.85 7.07 12.19
C LEU A 73 -16.35 6.85 12.01
N ASP A 74 -16.85 5.62 12.13
CA ASP A 74 -18.26 5.27 12.04
C ASP A 74 -18.71 4.45 13.26
N PRO A 75 -19.08 5.12 14.37
CA PRO A 75 -19.44 4.45 15.62
C PRO A 75 -20.70 3.57 15.51
N SER A 76 -21.54 3.77 14.48
CA SER A 76 -22.69 2.89 14.19
C SER A 76 -22.28 1.45 13.84
N LYS A 77 -21.03 1.25 13.39
CA LYS A 77 -20.44 -0.06 13.11
C LYS A 77 -19.55 -0.58 14.23
N ALA A 78 -19.42 0.15 15.34
CA ALA A 78 -18.60 -0.24 16.48
C ALA A 78 -19.30 -1.20 17.46
N GLU A 79 -20.57 -1.56 17.22
CA GLU A 79 -21.40 -2.35 18.14
C GLU A 79 -21.11 -3.86 18.18
N THR A 80 -20.35 -4.42 17.24
CA THR A 80 -20.19 -5.89 17.13
C THR A 80 -18.96 -6.51 17.81
N GLY A 81 -18.18 -5.79 18.64
CA GLY A 81 -17.23 -6.50 19.50
C GLY A 81 -16.12 -5.68 20.14
N LYS A 82 -16.24 -5.53 21.47
CA LYS A 82 -15.25 -5.02 22.43
C LYS A 82 -14.81 -3.57 22.21
N LYS A 83 -15.14 -2.72 23.20
CA LYS A 83 -14.56 -1.40 23.42
C LYS A 83 -13.04 -1.45 23.24
N SER A 84 -12.57 -1.06 22.06
CA SER A 84 -11.15 -0.84 21.80
C SER A 84 -10.74 0.38 22.60
N SER A 85 -10.01 0.15 23.69
CA SER A 85 -9.41 1.21 24.50
C SER A 85 -8.66 2.16 23.57
N ALA A 86 -9.09 3.41 23.55
CA ALA A 86 -8.64 4.45 22.61
C ALA A 86 -7.19 4.90 22.82
N ALA A 87 -6.38 4.20 23.61
CA ALA A 87 -5.12 4.74 24.13
C ALA A 87 -3.83 4.16 23.49
N VAL A 88 -3.87 3.00 22.83
CA VAL A 88 -2.68 2.45 22.18
C VAL A 88 -3.15 1.74 20.92
N PHE A 89 -2.48 1.94 19.79
CA PHE A 89 -2.68 1.16 18.58
C PHE A 89 -1.75 -0.06 18.72
N PRO A 90 -2.17 -1.18 19.34
CA PRO A 90 -1.26 -2.29 19.50
C PRO A 90 -0.94 -2.87 18.13
N PHE A 91 0.27 -3.39 17.95
CA PHE A 91 0.65 -4.16 16.77
C PHE A 91 -0.36 -5.28 16.46
N SER A 92 -1.04 -5.81 17.48
CA SER A 92 -2.13 -6.77 17.32
C SER A 92 -3.35 -6.23 16.56
N ALA A 93 -3.59 -4.91 16.56
CA ALA A 93 -4.63 -4.30 15.73
C ALA A 93 -4.27 -4.31 14.23
N LEU A 94 -2.97 -4.32 13.87
CA LEU A 94 -2.50 -4.45 12.47
C LEU A 94 -2.70 -5.86 11.90
N PHE A 95 -2.98 -6.83 12.76
CA PHE A 95 -3.23 -8.22 12.40
C PHE A 95 -4.58 -8.73 12.90
N ARG A 96 -5.43 -7.86 13.42
CA ARG A 96 -6.77 -8.24 13.91
C ARG A 96 -7.61 -8.85 12.79
N THR A 97 -7.45 -8.36 11.56
CA THR A 97 -8.10 -8.94 10.39
C THR A 97 -7.71 -10.41 10.22
N ILE A 98 -6.48 -10.82 10.54
CA ILE A 98 -6.04 -12.23 10.44
C ILE A 98 -6.88 -13.19 11.27
N THR A 99 -7.36 -12.76 12.43
CA THR A 99 -8.12 -13.62 13.33
C THR A 99 -9.58 -13.83 12.92
N THR A 100 -10.03 -13.20 11.83
CA THR A 100 -11.40 -13.33 11.31
C THR A 100 -11.41 -14.17 10.03
N GLU A 101 -12.47 -14.94 9.78
CA GLU A 101 -12.60 -15.76 8.56
C GLU A 101 -12.48 -14.92 7.28
N GLN A 102 -13.10 -13.74 7.27
CA GLN A 102 -13.01 -12.81 6.14
C GLN A 102 -11.60 -12.26 5.95
N GLY A 103 -10.90 -11.97 7.03
CA GLY A 103 -9.52 -11.52 6.92
C GLY A 103 -8.53 -12.62 6.56
N ALA A 104 -8.81 -13.88 6.90
CA ALA A 104 -8.07 -15.03 6.37
C ALA A 104 -8.18 -15.09 4.83
N LEU A 105 -9.35 -14.78 4.26
CA LEU A 105 -9.55 -14.69 2.81
C LEU A 105 -8.80 -13.51 2.18
N VAL A 106 -8.72 -12.37 2.88
CA VAL A 106 -7.93 -11.19 2.44
C VAL A 106 -6.42 -11.47 2.44
N ILE A 107 -5.93 -12.25 3.40
CA ILE A 107 -4.53 -12.70 3.43
C ILE A 107 -4.28 -13.67 2.28
N LEU A 108 -5.12 -14.70 2.18
CA LEU A 108 -4.83 -15.81 1.29
C LEU A 108 -4.90 -15.37 -0.16
N ILE A 109 -5.97 -14.66 -0.57
CA ILE A 109 -6.20 -14.40 -2.00
C ILE A 109 -5.46 -13.13 -2.45
N PRO A 110 -5.78 -11.91 -1.98
CA PRO A 110 -5.00 -10.71 -2.28
C PRO A 110 -3.51 -10.85 -1.95
N GLY A 111 -3.15 -11.45 -0.81
CA GLY A 111 -1.75 -11.66 -0.43
C GLY A 111 -1.00 -12.61 -1.37
N THR A 112 -1.60 -13.74 -1.78
CA THR A 112 -0.98 -14.63 -2.78
C THR A 112 -0.83 -13.94 -4.14
N ILE A 113 -1.83 -13.16 -4.57
CA ILE A 113 -1.71 -12.36 -5.80
C ILE A 113 -0.56 -11.36 -5.68
N ALA A 114 -0.36 -10.75 -4.50
CA ALA A 114 0.70 -9.77 -4.27
C ALA A 114 2.07 -10.43 -4.30
N PHE A 115 2.17 -11.63 -3.71
CA PHE A 115 3.36 -12.46 -3.73
C PHE A 115 3.75 -12.85 -5.16
N ILE A 116 2.80 -13.38 -5.95
CA ILE A 116 3.03 -13.73 -7.35
C ILE A 116 3.43 -12.50 -8.16
N ALA A 117 2.75 -11.37 -7.96
CA ALA A 117 3.09 -10.12 -8.64
C ALA A 117 4.50 -9.64 -8.27
N ALA A 118 4.89 -9.73 -7.01
CA ALA A 118 6.25 -9.40 -6.57
C ALA A 118 7.30 -10.33 -7.19
N LEU A 119 7.00 -11.62 -7.36
CA LEU A 119 7.85 -12.58 -8.09
C LEU A 119 8.03 -12.17 -9.55
N ILE A 120 6.94 -11.83 -10.24
CA ILE A 120 6.98 -11.33 -11.61
C ILE A 120 7.82 -10.05 -11.68
N VAL A 121 7.62 -9.11 -10.75
CA VAL A 121 8.42 -7.88 -10.67
C VAL A 121 9.90 -8.21 -10.48
N PHE A 122 10.25 -9.16 -9.62
CA PHE A 122 11.63 -9.56 -9.40
C PHE A 122 12.28 -10.14 -10.67
N VAL A 123 11.56 -10.99 -11.40
CA VAL A 123 12.02 -11.55 -12.69
C VAL A 123 12.23 -10.44 -13.71
N VAL A 124 11.27 -9.52 -13.85
CA VAL A 124 11.37 -8.38 -14.78
C VAL A 124 12.52 -7.44 -14.37
N PHE A 125 12.65 -7.14 -13.08
CA PHE A 125 13.72 -6.30 -12.54
C PHE A 125 15.09 -6.89 -12.85
N SER A 126 15.28 -8.18 -12.57
CA SER A 126 16.53 -8.90 -12.84
C SER A 126 16.82 -8.97 -14.35
N ALA A 127 15.80 -9.20 -15.18
CA ALA A 127 15.95 -9.26 -16.63
C ALA A 127 16.35 -7.90 -17.24
N VAL A 128 15.78 -6.79 -16.74
CA VAL A 128 16.05 -5.45 -17.26
C VAL A 128 17.35 -4.87 -16.69
N GLY A 129 17.57 -5.01 -15.38
CA GLY A 129 18.73 -4.42 -14.70
C GLY A 129 20.00 -5.26 -14.78
N GLY A 130 19.90 -6.55 -15.13
CA GLY A 130 21.05 -7.43 -15.32
C GLY A 130 21.86 -7.65 -14.03
N PRO A 131 23.19 -7.89 -14.10
CA PRO A 131 24.00 -8.28 -12.93
C PRO A 131 24.14 -7.19 -11.86
N TYR A 132 23.81 -5.94 -12.20
CA TYR A 132 23.86 -4.79 -11.28
C TYR A 132 22.64 -4.69 -10.34
N THR A 133 21.70 -5.64 -10.45
CA THR A 133 20.49 -5.69 -9.61
C THR A 133 20.71 -6.40 -8.28
N THR A 134 21.73 -7.25 -8.18
CA THR A 134 22.00 -8.11 -7.02
C THR A 134 23.27 -7.70 -6.26
N ILE A 135 24.20 -7.03 -6.94
CA ILE A 135 25.41 -6.48 -6.34
C ILE A 135 25.08 -5.03 -5.97
N ARG A 136 25.32 -4.61 -4.72
CA ARG A 136 25.47 -3.18 -4.37
C ARG A 136 26.71 -2.68 -5.08
N ALA A 137 26.60 -2.49 -6.39
CA ALA A 137 27.61 -1.86 -7.19
C ALA A 137 27.61 -0.39 -6.81
N ASP A 138 28.79 0.16 -6.55
CA ASP A 138 28.92 1.58 -6.26
C ASP A 138 28.37 2.33 -7.47
N VAL A 139 27.26 3.07 -7.28
CA VAL A 139 26.48 3.65 -8.39
C VAL A 139 27.35 4.57 -9.26
N LEU A 140 28.44 5.07 -8.70
CA LEU A 140 29.45 5.92 -9.33
C LEU A 140 30.35 5.15 -10.33
N ASP A 141 30.54 3.85 -10.14
CA ASP A 141 31.38 3.00 -11.00
C ASP A 141 30.58 2.32 -12.12
N ILE A 142 29.25 2.42 -12.07
CA ILE A 142 28.34 1.86 -13.05
C ILE A 142 28.24 2.82 -14.23
N GLY A 143 28.92 2.52 -15.33
CA GLY A 143 28.87 3.33 -16.56
C GLY A 143 27.43 3.69 -17.00
N ALA A 144 27.27 4.81 -17.69
CA ALA A 144 25.97 5.46 -17.95
C ALA A 144 24.87 4.54 -18.52
N VAL A 145 25.24 3.59 -19.40
CA VAL A 145 24.29 2.62 -20.00
C VAL A 145 23.72 1.67 -18.94
N ASN A 146 24.55 1.22 -18.01
CA ASN A 146 24.12 0.31 -16.95
C ASN A 146 23.32 1.06 -15.87
N LEU A 147 23.67 2.32 -15.59
CA LEU A 147 22.86 3.20 -14.75
C LEU A 147 21.46 3.39 -15.34
N LEU A 148 21.36 3.66 -16.65
CA LEU A 148 20.07 3.81 -17.34
C LEU A 148 19.23 2.53 -17.27
N ARG A 149 19.84 1.35 -17.43
CA ARG A 149 19.16 0.06 -17.28
C ARG A 149 18.64 -0.16 -15.85
N LEU A 150 19.45 0.15 -14.85
CA LEU A 150 19.06 0.03 -13.44
C LEU A 150 17.89 0.95 -13.09
N VAL A 151 17.97 2.23 -13.49
CA VAL A 151 16.88 3.20 -13.32
C VAL A 151 15.62 2.74 -14.05
N GLY A 152 15.75 2.25 -15.28
CA GLY A 152 14.65 1.67 -16.05
C GLY A 152 13.99 0.49 -15.33
N ALA A 153 14.79 -0.42 -14.76
CA ALA A 153 14.29 -1.56 -13.98
C ALA A 153 13.50 -1.11 -12.74
N TYR A 154 14.00 -0.11 -12.00
CA TYR A 154 13.28 0.48 -10.87
C TYR A 154 11.96 1.14 -11.29
N LEU A 155 11.96 1.89 -12.39
CA LEU A 155 10.75 2.55 -12.90
C LEU A 155 9.68 1.54 -13.35
N ILE A 156 10.07 0.47 -14.05
CA ILE A 156 9.13 -0.59 -14.47
C ILE A 156 8.57 -1.30 -13.25
N SER A 157 9.42 -1.67 -12.30
CA SER A 157 9.01 -2.33 -11.05
C SER A 157 8.04 -1.45 -10.27
N TYR A 158 8.35 -0.16 -10.17
CA TYR A 158 7.50 0.83 -9.54
C TYR A 158 6.13 0.94 -10.21
N LEU A 159 6.09 1.00 -11.55
CA LEU A 159 4.84 1.05 -12.32
C LEU A 159 3.96 -0.18 -12.02
N ILE A 160 4.54 -1.38 -11.99
CA ILE A 160 3.80 -2.62 -11.70
C ILE A 160 3.24 -2.57 -10.27
N TYR A 161 4.04 -2.16 -9.27
CA TYR A 161 3.56 -2.01 -7.90
C TYR A 161 2.45 -0.96 -7.77
N ILE A 162 2.52 0.15 -8.50
CA ILE A 162 1.46 1.17 -8.52
C ILE A 162 0.17 0.61 -9.12
N LEU A 163 0.23 -0.17 -10.20
CA LEU A 163 -0.95 -0.82 -10.78
C LEU A 163 -1.54 -1.87 -9.83
N LEU A 164 -0.69 -2.64 -9.16
CA LEU A 164 -1.09 -3.63 -8.16
C LEU A 164 -1.79 -2.94 -6.96
N MET A 165 -1.20 -1.88 -6.43
CA MET A 165 -1.77 -1.07 -5.35
C MET A 165 -3.09 -0.41 -5.78
N ALA A 166 -3.20 0.06 -7.02
CA ALA A 166 -4.46 0.61 -7.55
C ALA A 166 -5.58 -0.44 -7.59
N ASN A 167 -5.23 -1.71 -7.79
CA ASN A 167 -6.18 -2.81 -7.73
C ASN A 167 -6.60 -3.12 -6.27
N TYR A 168 -5.63 -3.21 -5.36
CA TYR A 168 -5.91 -3.44 -3.94
C TYR A 168 -6.67 -2.31 -3.26
N PHE A 169 -6.50 -1.08 -3.77
CA PHE A 169 -7.25 0.08 -3.32
C PHE A 169 -8.74 -0.20 -3.22
N TYR A 170 -9.31 -0.94 -4.18
CA TYR A 170 -10.74 -1.28 -4.22
C TYR A 170 -11.06 -2.72 -3.81
N ILE A 171 -10.18 -3.69 -4.11
CA ILE A 171 -10.42 -5.11 -3.78
C ILE A 171 -10.47 -5.32 -2.27
N VAL A 172 -9.49 -4.78 -1.53
CA VAL A 172 -9.35 -5.07 -0.10
C VAL A 172 -10.59 -4.59 0.69
N PRO A 173 -11.09 -3.36 0.51
CA PRO A 173 -12.32 -2.92 1.17
C PRO A 173 -13.56 -3.74 0.79
N LEU A 174 -13.65 -4.25 -0.45
CA LEU A 174 -14.76 -5.09 -0.88
C LEU A 174 -14.74 -6.47 -0.22
N CYS A 175 -13.55 -7.03 0.02
CA CYS A 175 -13.42 -8.31 0.72
C CYS A 175 -13.77 -8.22 2.22
N LEU A 176 -13.74 -7.02 2.81
CA LEU A 176 -14.13 -6.77 4.21
C LEU A 176 -15.64 -6.53 4.39
N ARG A 177 -16.42 -6.72 3.33
CA ARG A 177 -17.88 -6.55 3.37
C ARG A 177 -18.55 -7.90 3.51
N ASP A 178 -19.38 -8.05 4.54
CA ASP A 178 -20.15 -9.27 4.80
C ASP A 178 -21.07 -9.67 3.64
N ASP A 179 -21.54 -8.69 2.85
CA ASP A 179 -22.48 -8.88 1.74
C ASP A 179 -21.83 -9.30 0.41
N VAL A 180 -20.50 -9.41 0.34
CA VAL A 180 -19.77 -9.60 -0.92
C VAL A 180 -18.89 -10.84 -0.89
N THR A 181 -19.13 -11.78 -1.82
CA THR A 181 -18.23 -12.93 -2.00
C THR A 181 -16.85 -12.50 -2.51
N VAL A 182 -15.79 -13.22 -2.16
CA VAL A 182 -14.42 -12.86 -2.56
C VAL A 182 -14.26 -12.78 -4.09
N LYS A 183 -14.92 -13.68 -4.83
CA LYS A 183 -14.93 -13.64 -6.30
C LYS A 183 -15.56 -12.34 -6.82
N ALA A 184 -16.68 -11.91 -6.24
CA ALA A 184 -17.33 -10.66 -6.59
C ALA A 184 -16.48 -9.44 -6.21
N ALA A 185 -15.77 -9.49 -5.07
CA ALA A 185 -14.84 -8.46 -4.64
C ALA A 185 -13.66 -8.30 -5.62
N LEU A 186 -13.08 -9.42 -6.09
CA LEU A 186 -12.01 -9.41 -7.09
C LEU A 186 -12.48 -8.83 -8.43
N VAL A 187 -13.57 -9.36 -8.99
CA VAL A 187 -14.05 -8.94 -10.31
C VAL A 187 -14.59 -7.51 -10.27
N GLY A 188 -15.37 -7.18 -9.23
CA GLY A 188 -15.90 -5.84 -9.01
C GLY A 188 -14.81 -4.82 -8.75
N GLY A 189 -13.86 -5.15 -7.87
CA GLY A 189 -12.71 -4.31 -7.54
C GLY A 189 -11.82 -4.06 -8.76
N ALA A 190 -11.48 -5.10 -9.52
CA ALA A 190 -10.71 -4.96 -10.76
C ALA A 190 -11.46 -4.14 -11.82
N GLY A 191 -12.79 -4.31 -11.93
CA GLY A 191 -13.63 -3.50 -12.82
C GLY A 191 -13.64 -2.02 -12.46
N ILE A 192 -13.66 -1.70 -11.15
CA ILE A 192 -13.59 -0.33 -10.64
C ILE A 192 -12.19 0.24 -10.85
N ALA A 193 -11.15 -0.53 -10.51
CA ALA A 193 -9.75 -0.18 -10.70
C ALA A 193 -9.48 0.15 -12.16
N ARG A 194 -9.89 -0.71 -13.11
CA ARG A 194 -9.70 -0.48 -14.55
C ARG A 194 -10.34 0.83 -15.03
N LYS A 195 -11.53 1.18 -14.53
CA LYS A 195 -12.23 2.42 -14.90
C LYS A 195 -11.59 3.68 -14.33
N ASN A 196 -10.84 3.55 -13.23
CA ASN A 196 -10.22 4.66 -12.50
C ASN A 196 -8.69 4.56 -12.43
N VAL A 197 -8.08 3.70 -13.27
CA VAL A 197 -6.67 3.31 -13.15
C VAL A 197 -5.78 4.53 -13.24
N LEU A 198 -6.03 5.43 -14.19
CA LEU A 198 -5.24 6.65 -14.35
C LEU A 198 -5.29 7.54 -13.09
N SER A 199 -6.49 7.82 -12.58
CA SER A 199 -6.68 8.71 -11.42
C SER A 199 -6.07 8.13 -10.15
N VAL A 200 -6.19 6.82 -9.93
CA VAL A 200 -5.63 6.13 -8.76
C VAL A 200 -4.13 5.89 -8.91
N SER A 201 -3.63 5.59 -10.10
CA SER A 201 -2.20 5.43 -10.33
C SER A 201 -1.47 6.77 -10.23
N LEU A 202 -2.02 7.87 -10.74
CA LEU A 202 -1.43 9.20 -10.57
C LEU A 202 -1.40 9.61 -9.09
N PHE A 203 -2.46 9.30 -8.34
CA PHE A 203 -2.51 9.49 -6.89
C PHE A 203 -1.39 8.74 -6.16
N LEU A 204 -1.33 7.42 -6.38
CA LEU A 204 -0.38 6.55 -5.72
C LEU A 204 1.05 6.91 -6.14
N ALA A 205 1.27 7.25 -7.41
CA ALA A 205 2.56 7.68 -7.90
C ALA A 205 3.00 8.97 -7.21
N ALA A 206 2.15 10.00 -7.17
CA ALA A 206 2.47 11.25 -6.48
C ALA A 206 2.76 11.04 -4.99
N LEU A 207 2.02 10.13 -4.35
CA LEU A 207 2.19 9.86 -2.92
C LEU A 207 3.44 9.05 -2.61
N PHE A 208 3.77 8.03 -3.43
CA PHE A 208 4.86 7.09 -3.15
C PHE A 208 6.14 7.38 -3.93
N LEU A 209 6.18 8.42 -4.78
CA LEU A 209 7.39 8.83 -5.48
C LEU A 209 8.58 9.11 -4.53
N PRO A 210 8.39 9.76 -3.35
CA PRO A 210 9.49 9.93 -2.40
C PRO A 210 10.07 8.61 -1.89
N LEU A 211 9.26 7.54 -1.80
CA LEU A 211 9.75 6.21 -1.42
C LEU A 211 10.55 5.54 -2.55
N LEU A 212 10.21 5.81 -3.82
CA LEU A 212 11.05 5.35 -4.93
C LEU A 212 12.43 6.00 -4.86
N VAL A 213 12.47 7.31 -4.64
CA VAL A 213 13.72 8.07 -4.50
C VAL A 213 14.55 7.55 -3.33
N SER A 214 13.92 7.21 -2.19
CA SER A 214 14.65 6.65 -1.05
C SER A 214 15.25 5.27 -1.33
N VAL A 215 14.57 4.41 -2.11
CA VAL A 215 15.14 3.11 -2.53
C VAL A 215 16.35 3.29 -3.44
N VAL A 216 16.31 4.24 -4.37
CA VAL A 216 17.48 4.56 -5.20
C VAL A 216 18.63 5.09 -4.32
N LEU A 217 18.32 6.00 -3.39
CA LEU A 217 19.30 6.54 -2.44
C LEU A 217 19.86 5.48 -1.49
N LEU A 218 19.11 4.44 -1.13
CA LEU A 218 19.60 3.34 -0.30
C LEU A 218 20.76 2.58 -0.96
N ASN A 219 20.83 2.58 -2.30
CA ASN A 219 21.93 1.96 -3.03
C ASN A 219 23.16 2.86 -3.14
N ALA A 220 22.96 4.18 -3.29
CA ALA A 220 24.06 5.14 -3.44
C ALA A 220 24.61 5.67 -2.10
N MET A 221 23.71 6.05 -1.17
CA MET A 221 24.03 6.65 0.11
C MET A 221 23.14 6.03 1.21
N PRO A 222 23.49 4.83 1.71
CA PRO A 222 22.60 4.03 2.57
C PRO A 222 22.06 4.78 3.78
N TRP A 223 22.87 5.62 4.44
CA TRP A 223 22.47 6.41 5.60
C TRP A 223 21.38 7.44 5.25
N ILE A 224 21.56 8.16 4.14
CA ILE A 224 20.58 9.14 3.65
C ILE A 224 19.33 8.43 3.16
N GLY A 225 19.47 7.37 2.37
CA GLY A 225 18.34 6.55 1.91
C GLY A 225 17.50 6.00 3.06
N THR A 226 18.15 5.53 4.13
CA THR A 226 17.48 5.03 5.35
C THR A 226 16.73 6.14 6.07
N ALA A 227 17.37 7.30 6.28
CA ALA A 227 16.73 8.43 6.93
C ALA A 227 15.51 8.93 6.14
N VAL A 228 15.64 9.08 4.81
CA VAL A 228 14.55 9.48 3.92
C VAL A 228 13.43 8.42 3.96
N TRP A 229 13.75 7.12 3.91
CA TRP A 229 12.77 6.05 4.02
C TRP A 229 11.99 6.09 5.34
N ILE A 230 12.67 6.27 6.48
CA ILE A 230 12.00 6.33 7.78
C ILE A 230 11.08 7.55 7.84
N VAL A 231 11.57 8.73 7.47
CA VAL A 231 10.78 9.97 7.57
C VAL A 231 9.57 9.93 6.63
N PHE A 232 9.79 9.63 5.35
CA PHE A 232 8.70 9.60 4.38
C PHE A 232 7.80 8.38 4.56
N GLY A 233 8.33 7.20 4.85
CA GLY A 233 7.53 5.99 5.10
C GLY A 233 6.59 6.19 6.29
N THR A 234 7.09 6.80 7.38
CA THR A 234 6.31 7.06 8.59
C THR A 234 5.12 7.96 8.33
N LEU A 235 5.26 8.92 7.41
CA LEU A 235 4.20 9.85 7.06
C LEU A 235 3.28 9.31 5.96
N LEU A 236 3.85 8.71 4.92
CA LEU A 236 3.14 8.36 3.69
C LEU A 236 2.30 7.10 3.83
N PHE A 237 2.75 6.06 4.56
CA PHE A 237 1.95 4.85 4.76
C PHE A 237 0.60 5.14 5.44
N PRO A 238 0.55 5.80 6.62
CA PRO A 238 -0.72 6.12 7.26
C PRO A 238 -1.53 7.11 6.43
N LEU A 239 -0.89 8.11 5.80
CA LEU A 239 -1.61 9.06 4.95
C LEU A 239 -2.27 8.35 3.75
N ALA A 240 -1.57 7.42 3.11
CA ALA A 240 -2.10 6.62 1.99
C ALA A 240 -3.35 5.86 2.41
N ALA A 241 -3.32 5.18 3.56
CA ALA A 241 -4.45 4.44 4.08
C ALA A 241 -5.67 5.35 4.33
N HIS A 242 -5.49 6.55 4.90
CA HIS A 242 -6.58 7.50 5.12
C HIS A 242 -7.17 8.04 3.82
N CYS A 243 -6.30 8.40 2.87
CA CYS A 243 -6.73 8.85 1.55
C CYS A 243 -7.52 7.74 0.84
N ALA A 244 -7.04 6.50 0.96
CA ALA A 244 -7.70 5.35 0.39
C ALA A 244 -9.05 5.08 1.04
N TYR A 245 -9.17 5.21 2.36
CA TYR A 245 -10.44 5.15 3.06
C TYR A 245 -11.43 6.21 2.54
N CYS A 246 -11.00 7.48 2.40
CA CYS A 246 -11.85 8.54 1.84
C CYS A 246 -12.31 8.24 0.41
N GLY A 247 -11.41 7.76 -0.46
CA GLY A 247 -11.75 7.40 -1.83
C GLY A 247 -12.73 6.24 -1.92
N ASN A 248 -12.52 5.20 -1.11
CA ASN A 248 -13.41 4.04 -1.06
C ASN A 248 -14.79 4.39 -0.50
N ARG A 249 -14.87 5.21 0.55
CA ARG A 249 -16.15 5.69 1.08
C ARG A 249 -16.97 6.41 0.01
N LEU A 250 -16.37 7.30 -0.78
CA LEU A 250 -17.05 7.98 -1.89
C LEU A 250 -17.48 7.02 -3.02
N THR A 251 -16.72 5.95 -3.21
CA THR A 251 -17.00 4.93 -4.25
C THR A 251 -18.16 4.02 -3.85
N PHE A 252 -18.19 3.56 -2.60
CA PHE A 252 -19.15 2.56 -2.12
C PHE A 252 -20.40 3.15 -1.45
N VAL A 253 -20.34 4.33 -0.82
CA VAL A 253 -21.55 5.01 -0.29
C VAL A 253 -22.48 5.45 -1.42
N ALA A 254 -21.93 5.80 -2.58
CA ALA A 254 -22.72 6.11 -3.78
C ALA A 254 -23.43 4.88 -4.39
N GLN A 255 -23.17 3.67 -3.88
CA GLN A 255 -23.74 2.41 -4.37
C GLN A 255 -24.77 1.80 -3.41
N ALA A 256 -24.96 2.38 -2.21
CA ALA A 256 -25.97 1.98 -1.24
C ALA A 256 -27.31 2.75 -1.41
N LYS A 257 -27.47 3.49 -2.51
CA LYS A 257 -28.72 4.08 -3.00
C LYS A 257 -29.01 3.54 -4.39
#